data_AF-A0AAY4BEG4-F1
#
_entry.id   AF-A0AAY4BEG4-F1
#
_cell.length_a   1.000
_cell.length_b   1.000
_cell.length_c   1.000
_cell.angle_alpha   90.00
_cell.angle_beta   90.00
_cell.angle_gamma   90.00
#
_symmetry.space_group_name_H-M   'P 1'
#
loop_
_entity.id
_entity.type
_entity.pdbx_description
1 polymer ?
#
loop_
_entity_poly.entity_id
_entity_poly.type
_entity_poly.pdbx_seq_one_letter_code
_entity_poly.pdbx_strand_id
1 'polypeptide(L)'
;MCFWRKRSCVRRRYSEFVWLRHKLQENALLMDLPKLPPGTPFFSSRNSSHVAERMKGLQQFLEAVLQRTLFLSDSRLHLFLQSELSVGRMEACSQGLTRYTIAQAILSSAHNVSHPPYGPETRDDDDDNSSSNSDCDSDCERCVGGGGRRQ
;
A
#
# COMPACT_ATOMS: atom_id res chain seq x y z
N MET A 1 6.31 9.06 -14.61
CA MET A 1 6.28 8.25 -13.37
C MET A 1 4.81 8.12 -12.96
N CYS A 2 4.23 6.91 -12.96
CA CYS A 2 2.81 6.74 -12.64
C CYS A 2 2.53 6.62 -11.13
N PHE A 3 3.49 6.12 -10.35
CA PHE A 3 3.35 5.89 -8.91
C PHE A 3 4.22 6.84 -8.10
N TRP A 4 3.71 7.25 -6.92
CA TRP A 4 4.43 8.15 -6.03
C TRP A 4 5.58 7.44 -5.31
N ARG A 5 5.32 6.25 -4.76
CA ARG A 5 6.35 5.39 -4.16
C ARG A 5 6.89 4.39 -5.18
N LYS A 6 8.21 4.16 -5.15
CA LYS A 6 8.86 3.09 -5.94
C LYS A 6 8.47 1.69 -5.45
N ARG A 7 8.22 1.53 -4.16
CA ARG A 7 7.81 0.27 -3.51
C ARG A 7 6.76 0.56 -2.45
N SER A 8 5.68 -0.21 -2.42
CA SER A 8 4.66 -0.21 -1.36
C SER A 8 4.30 -1.64 -0.99
N CYS A 9 3.87 -1.83 0.25
CA CYS A 9 3.31 -3.08 0.77
C CYS A 9 2.07 -2.68 1.56
N VAL A 10 0.92 -3.25 1.23
CA VAL A 10 -0.37 -2.95 1.87
C VAL A 10 -1.18 -4.23 1.96
N ARG A 11 -1.99 -4.35 3.02
CA ARG A 11 -2.89 -5.48 3.22
C ARG A 11 -4.30 -5.07 2.82
N ARG A 12 -4.90 -5.81 1.88
CA ARG A 12 -6.26 -5.56 1.37
C ARG A 12 -7.11 -6.84 1.39
N ARG A 13 -8.34 -6.73 1.89
CA ARG A 13 -9.33 -7.81 1.91
C ARG A 13 -10.04 -7.88 0.56
N TYR A 14 -10.60 -9.06 0.24
CA TYR A 14 -11.33 -9.28 -1.01
C TYR A 14 -12.47 -8.27 -1.25
N SER A 15 -13.22 -7.89 -0.22
CA SER A 15 -14.29 -6.90 -0.33
C SER A 15 -13.78 -5.53 -0.79
N GLU A 16 -12.55 -5.14 -0.43
CA GLU A 16 -11.94 -3.89 -0.88
C GLU A 16 -11.57 -3.96 -2.36
N PHE A 17 -11.18 -5.14 -2.87
CA PHE A 17 -10.99 -5.35 -4.31
C PHE A 17 -12.30 -5.25 -5.08
N VAL A 18 -13.41 -5.77 -4.53
CA VAL A 18 -14.75 -5.61 -5.14
C VAL A 18 -15.11 -4.13 -5.27
N TRP A 19 -14.89 -3.35 -4.20
CA TRP A 19 -15.05 -1.90 -4.23
C TRP A 19 -14.15 -1.25 -5.29
N LEU A 20 -12.86 -1.57 -5.32
CA LEU A 20 -11.92 -1.01 -6.29
C LEU A 20 -12.37 -1.29 -7.72
N ARG A 21 -12.76 -2.54 -8.01
CA ARG A 21 -13.27 -2.92 -9.33
C ARG A 21 -14.48 -2.09 -9.73
N HIS A 22 -15.44 -1.90 -8.82
CA HIS A 22 -16.61 -1.07 -9.07
C HIS A 22 -16.22 0.37 -9.41
N LYS A 23 -15.34 0.98 -8.62
CA LYS A 23 -14.89 2.37 -8.84
C LYS A 23 -14.10 2.56 -10.13
N LEU A 24 -13.27 1.58 -10.51
CA LEU A 24 -12.58 1.58 -11.80
C LEU A 24 -13.56 1.45 -12.97
N GLN A 25 -14.64 0.65 -12.82
CA GLN A 25 -15.67 0.51 -13.85
C GLN A 25 -16.48 1.80 -14.04
N GLU A 26 -16.82 2.51 -12.95
CA GLU A 26 -17.52 3.81 -13.01
C GLU A 26 -16.76 4.82 -13.89
N ASN A 27 -15.43 4.80 -13.85
CA ASN A 27 -14.58 5.70 -14.65
C ASN A 27 -14.33 5.19 -16.08
N ALA A 28 -14.66 3.93 -16.38
CA ALA A 28 -14.32 3.26 -17.62
C ALA A 28 -15.52 2.49 -18.19
N LEU A 29 -16.68 3.17 -18.26
CA LEU A 29 -18.00 2.57 -18.54
C LEU A 29 -18.07 1.70 -19.81
N LEU A 30 -17.22 1.95 -20.80
CA LEU A 30 -17.18 1.22 -22.08
C LEU A 30 -16.05 0.17 -22.16
N MET A 31 -15.24 0.00 -21.12
CA MET A 31 -14.12 -0.92 -21.12
C MET A 31 -14.42 -2.18 -20.32
N ASP A 32 -14.02 -3.32 -20.86
CA ASP A 32 -14.02 -4.60 -20.14
C ASP A 32 -12.91 -4.60 -19.08
N LEU A 33 -13.32 -4.44 -17.82
CA LEU A 33 -12.43 -4.54 -16.67
C LEU A 33 -12.23 -6.02 -16.28
N PRO A 34 -10.99 -6.45 -15.98
CA PRO A 34 -10.72 -7.82 -15.57
C PRO A 34 -11.64 -8.26 -14.43
N LYS A 35 -12.07 -9.52 -14.51
CA LYS A 35 -12.94 -10.12 -13.51
C LYS A 35 -12.11 -10.43 -12.26
N LEU A 36 -12.73 -10.22 -11.09
CA LEU A 36 -12.16 -10.72 -9.85
C LEU A 36 -12.33 -12.24 -9.77
N PRO A 37 -11.49 -12.94 -9.00
CA PRO A 37 -11.75 -14.33 -8.69
C PRO A 37 -13.15 -14.47 -8.06
N PRO A 38 -13.90 -15.54 -8.37
CA PRO A 38 -15.26 -15.71 -7.89
C PRO A 38 -15.33 -15.59 -6.36
N GLY A 39 -16.36 -14.89 -5.88
CA GLY A 39 -16.74 -14.95 -4.48
C GLY A 39 -17.30 -16.33 -4.19
N THR A 40 -16.47 -17.24 -3.66
CA THR A 40 -16.94 -18.57 -3.28
C THR A 40 -17.78 -18.46 -2.00
N PRO A 41 -19.05 -18.90 -2.00
CA PRO A 41 -19.91 -18.83 -0.81
C PRO A 41 -19.36 -19.67 0.35
N PHE A 42 -18.56 -20.68 0.04
CA PHE A 42 -17.86 -21.54 1.00
C PHE A 42 -16.36 -21.23 1.10
N PHE A 43 -15.97 -19.97 0.93
CA PHE A 43 -14.58 -19.58 1.15
C PHE A 43 -14.17 -19.86 2.60
N SER A 44 -13.05 -20.57 2.78
CA SER A 44 -12.45 -20.82 4.08
C SER A 44 -11.03 -20.27 4.07
N SER A 45 -10.75 -19.32 4.97
CA SER A 45 -9.40 -18.78 5.17
C SER A 45 -8.42 -19.80 5.75
N ARG A 46 -8.94 -20.90 6.32
CA ARG A 46 -8.12 -22.03 6.82
C ARG A 46 -7.71 -22.99 5.72
N ASN A 47 -8.39 -22.95 4.56
CA ASN A 47 -8.04 -23.78 3.42
C ASN A 47 -7.00 -23.05 2.57
N SER A 48 -5.74 -23.52 2.61
CA SER A 48 -4.63 -22.92 1.87
C SER A 48 -4.84 -22.93 0.36
N SER A 49 -5.55 -23.91 -0.21
CA SER A 49 -5.82 -23.95 -1.65
C SER A 49 -6.79 -22.84 -2.07
N HIS A 50 -7.87 -22.62 -1.31
CA HIS A 50 -8.82 -21.53 -1.55
C HIS A 50 -8.14 -20.15 -1.43
N VAL A 51 -7.24 -20.00 -0.45
CA VAL A 51 -6.47 -18.76 -0.27
C VAL A 51 -5.52 -18.54 -1.45
N ALA A 52 -4.76 -19.57 -1.85
CA ALA A 52 -3.80 -19.47 -2.95
C ALA A 52 -4.48 -19.17 -4.29
N GLU A 53 -5.60 -19.83 -4.59
CA GLU A 53 -6.39 -19.57 -5.80
C GLU A 53 -6.90 -18.12 -5.83
N ARG A 54 -7.45 -17.64 -4.70
CA ARG A 54 -7.90 -16.25 -4.58
C ARG A 54 -6.73 -15.28 -4.74
N MET A 55 -5.59 -15.53 -4.10
CA MET A 55 -4.40 -14.70 -4.23
C MET A 55 -3.93 -14.61 -5.69
N LYS A 56 -3.89 -15.74 -6.40
CA LYS A 56 -3.53 -15.78 -7.82
C LYS A 56 -4.50 -14.95 -8.67
N GLY A 57 -5.81 -15.09 -8.46
CA GLY A 57 -6.80 -14.30 -9.18
C GLY A 57 -6.72 -12.80 -8.88
N LEU A 58 -6.46 -12.42 -7.62
CA LEU A 58 -6.25 -11.02 -7.23
C LEU A 58 -4.97 -10.43 -7.85
N GLN A 59 -3.90 -11.23 -7.93
CA GLN A 59 -2.67 -10.84 -8.61
C GLN A 59 -2.91 -10.59 -10.11
N GLN A 60 -3.57 -11.53 -10.79
CA GLN A 60 -3.90 -11.40 -12.22
C GLN A 60 -4.80 -10.19 -12.49
N PHE A 61 -5.76 -9.92 -11.60
CA PHE A 61 -6.60 -8.72 -11.68
C PHE A 61 -5.75 -7.45 -11.64
N LEU A 62 -4.85 -7.32 -10.66
CA LEU A 62 -3.99 -6.14 -10.54
C LEU A 62 -3.04 -6.01 -11.73
N GLU A 63 -2.41 -7.09 -12.18
CA GLU A 63 -1.52 -7.08 -13.34
C GLU A 63 -2.24 -6.54 -14.60
N ALA A 64 -3.45 -7.02 -14.86
CA ALA A 64 -4.26 -6.54 -15.98
C ALA A 64 -4.73 -5.08 -15.82
N VAL A 65 -5.04 -4.64 -14.60
CA VAL A 65 -5.38 -3.23 -14.31
C VAL A 65 -4.17 -2.31 -14.54
N LEU A 66 -2.99 -2.72 -14.06
CA LEU A 66 -1.77 -1.93 -14.10
C LEU A 66 -1.18 -1.78 -15.51
N GLN A 67 -1.52 -2.67 -16.44
CA GLN A 67 -1.13 -2.55 -17.85
C GLN A 67 -1.85 -1.41 -18.60
N ARG A 68 -2.96 -0.88 -18.06
CA ARG A 68 -3.77 0.14 -18.74
C ARG A 68 -3.55 1.51 -18.10
N THR A 69 -3.01 2.45 -18.88
CA THR A 69 -2.71 3.82 -18.43
C THR A 69 -3.92 4.57 -17.89
N LEU A 70 -5.12 4.29 -18.42
CA LEU A 70 -6.37 4.89 -17.93
C LEU A 70 -6.58 4.59 -16.44
N PHE A 71 -6.38 3.35 -15.99
CA PHE A 71 -6.54 3.01 -14.57
C PHE A 71 -5.43 3.59 -13.71
N LEU A 72 -4.23 3.76 -14.26
CA LEU A 72 -3.12 4.43 -13.57
C LEU A 72 -3.38 5.93 -13.33
N SER A 73 -4.39 6.54 -13.96
CA SER A 73 -4.80 7.91 -13.68
C SER A 73 -5.77 8.03 -12.49
N ASP A 74 -6.33 6.91 -12.02
CA ASP A 74 -7.30 6.92 -10.92
C ASP A 74 -6.61 7.01 -9.55
N SER A 75 -6.88 8.08 -8.81
CA SER A 75 -6.30 8.30 -7.48
C SER A 75 -6.69 7.21 -6.46
N ARG A 76 -7.87 6.60 -6.61
CA ARG A 76 -8.33 5.51 -5.72
C ARG A 76 -7.48 4.27 -5.90
N LEU A 77 -6.99 3.98 -7.11
CA LEU A 77 -6.04 2.89 -7.35
C LEU A 77 -4.72 3.14 -6.61
N HIS A 78 -4.19 4.36 -6.67
CA HIS A 78 -2.97 4.74 -5.95
C HIS A 78 -3.12 4.64 -4.45
N LEU A 79 -4.21 5.18 -3.90
CA LEU A 79 -4.52 5.08 -2.47
C LEU A 79 -4.67 3.61 -2.04
N PHE A 80 -5.32 2.79 -2.86
CA PHE A 80 -5.50 1.36 -2.60
C PHE A 80 -4.18 0.61 -2.52
N LEU A 81 -3.23 0.89 -3.43
CA LEU A 81 -1.95 0.20 -3.55
C LEU A 81 -0.83 0.78 -2.67
N GLN A 82 -0.92 2.05 -2.28
CA GLN A 82 0.19 2.78 -1.66
C GLN A 82 -0.12 3.42 -0.31
N SER A 83 -1.35 3.26 0.21
CA SER A 83 -1.73 3.73 1.55
C SER A 83 -2.46 2.65 2.36
N GLU A 84 -2.51 2.80 3.68
CA GLU A 84 -3.31 1.96 4.58
C GLU A 84 -4.72 2.50 4.85
N LEU A 85 -5.18 3.47 4.06
CA LEU A 85 -6.50 4.06 4.25
C LEU A 85 -7.63 3.04 4.04
N SER A 86 -8.66 3.09 4.87
CA SER A 86 -9.90 2.34 4.66
C SER A 86 -10.64 2.85 3.42
N VAL A 87 -11.53 2.02 2.85
CA VAL A 87 -12.35 2.36 1.68
C VAL A 87 -13.02 3.73 1.79
N GLY A 88 -13.71 4.02 2.91
CA GLY A 88 -14.37 5.31 3.11
C GLY A 88 -13.38 6.49 3.14
N ARG A 89 -12.20 6.32 3.73
CA ARG A 89 -11.16 7.35 3.75
C ARG A 89 -10.51 7.55 2.37
N MET A 90 -10.37 6.48 1.58
CA MET A 90 -9.88 6.58 0.21
C MET A 90 -10.86 7.36 -0.66
N GLU A 91 -12.16 7.09 -0.53
CA GLU A 91 -13.20 7.81 -1.27
C GLU A 91 -13.24 9.29 -0.88
N ALA A 92 -13.30 9.60 0.41
CA ALA A 92 -13.24 10.97 0.90
C ALA A 92 -11.98 11.71 0.41
N CYS A 93 -10.82 11.06 0.43
CA CYS A 93 -9.57 11.65 -0.03
C CYS A 93 -9.58 11.91 -1.55
N SER A 94 -10.11 10.96 -2.33
CA SER A 94 -10.24 11.12 -3.79
C SER A 94 -11.20 12.24 -4.21
N GLN A 95 -12.17 12.58 -3.35
CA GLN A 95 -13.14 13.66 -3.56
C GLN A 95 -12.69 15.00 -2.96
N GLY A 96 -11.53 15.07 -2.32
CA GLY A 96 -11.05 16.28 -1.66
C GLY A 96 -11.76 16.61 -0.33
N LEU A 97 -12.43 15.64 0.29
CA LEU A 97 -13.16 15.79 1.55
C LEU A 97 -12.29 15.52 2.79
N THR A 98 -10.99 15.30 2.61
CA THR A 98 -10.02 15.10 3.71
C THR A 98 -9.11 16.32 3.87
N ARG A 99 -8.58 16.52 5.10
CA ARG A 99 -7.59 17.58 5.39
C ARG A 99 -6.21 17.37 4.78
N TYR A 100 -5.94 16.16 4.28
CA TYR A 100 -4.68 15.78 3.66
C TYR A 100 -4.90 15.41 2.18
N THR A 101 -3.87 15.59 1.38
CA THR A 101 -3.85 15.22 -0.04
C THR A 101 -3.56 13.73 -0.23
N ILE A 102 -3.80 13.23 -1.44
CA ILE A 102 -3.43 11.87 -1.85
C ILE A 102 -1.94 11.61 -1.63
N ALA A 103 -1.08 12.57 -2.00
CA ALA A 103 0.37 12.47 -1.82
C ALA A 103 0.75 12.35 -0.34
N GLN A 104 0.15 13.17 0.52
CA GLN A 104 0.38 13.11 1.96
C GLN A 104 -0.05 11.75 2.53
N ALA A 105 -1.22 11.24 2.13
CA ALA A 105 -1.69 9.92 2.58
C ALA A 105 -0.72 8.77 2.23
N ILE A 106 -0.18 8.78 1.01
CA ILE A 106 0.78 7.79 0.52
C ILE A 106 2.11 7.91 1.28
N LEU A 107 2.60 9.13 1.50
CA LEU A 107 3.86 9.38 2.21
C LEU A 107 3.77 9.00 3.69
N SER A 108 2.70 9.37 4.39
CA SER A 108 2.50 8.99 5.80
C SER A 108 2.47 7.47 5.99
N SER A 109 1.97 6.73 5.00
CA SER A 109 1.96 5.26 5.03
C SER A 109 3.36 4.64 4.87
N ALA A 110 4.41 5.41 4.57
CA ALA A 110 5.79 4.93 4.58
C ALA A 110 6.39 4.93 6.00
N HIS A 111 6.02 5.91 6.82
CA HIS A 111 6.56 6.07 8.17
C HIS A 111 6.04 5.03 9.16
N ASN A 112 4.81 4.53 8.95
CA ASN A 112 4.24 3.47 9.78
C ASN A 112 4.81 2.07 9.51
N VAL A 113 5.54 1.88 8.39
CA VAL A 113 6.10 0.57 8.00
C VAL A 113 7.45 0.30 8.68
N SER A 114 8.02 1.27 9.41
CA SER A 114 9.31 1.13 10.11
C SER A 114 9.24 0.36 11.45
N HIS A 115 8.09 -0.18 11.85
CA HIS A 115 8.00 -1.10 12.98
C HIS A 115 7.77 -2.54 12.50
N PRO A 116 8.77 -3.43 12.56
CA PRO A 116 8.55 -4.87 12.41
C PRO A 116 7.61 -5.38 13.51
N PRO A 117 6.62 -6.25 13.20
CA PRO A 117 5.66 -6.76 14.18
C PRO A 117 6.22 -7.87 15.09
N TYR A 118 7.54 -7.95 15.29
CA TYR A 118 8.18 -8.91 16.18
C TYR A 118 9.36 -8.26 16.89
N GLY A 119 9.12 -7.80 18.12
CA GLY A 119 10.13 -7.51 19.14
C GLY A 119 9.64 -8.14 20.45
N PRO A 120 10.54 -8.70 21.28
CA PRO A 120 10.14 -9.46 22.47
C PRO A 120 9.47 -8.56 23.50
N GLU A 121 8.42 -9.06 24.12
CA GLU A 121 7.79 -8.46 25.30
C GLU A 121 8.83 -8.35 26.42
N THR A 122 9.29 -7.14 26.69
CA THR A 122 9.99 -6.82 27.95
C THR A 122 9.05 -6.02 28.81
N ARG A 123 8.80 -6.63 29.97
CA ARG A 123 7.99 -6.22 31.10
C ARG A 123 8.26 -4.79 31.53
N ASP A 124 7.20 -4.20 32.08
CA ASP A 124 7.19 -2.94 32.81
C ASP A 124 8.30 -2.91 33.88
N ASP A 125 9.10 -1.86 33.86
CA ASP A 125 9.76 -1.31 35.03
C ASP A 125 9.80 0.23 34.84
N ASP A 126 9.08 0.93 35.72
CA ASP A 126 9.08 2.38 35.86
C ASP A 126 10.49 2.86 36.23
N ASP A 127 11.02 3.87 35.53
CA ASP A 127 11.96 4.80 36.16
C ASP A 127 11.96 6.17 35.44
N ASP A 128 11.79 7.17 36.30
CA ASP A 128 11.62 8.59 36.04
C ASP A 128 12.97 9.23 35.68
N ASN A 129 13.07 9.91 34.53
CA ASN A 129 14.01 11.03 34.43
C ASN A 129 13.60 12.01 33.31
N SER A 130 13.13 13.17 33.75
CA SER A 130 13.01 14.37 32.93
C SER A 130 14.37 14.78 32.37
N SER A 131 14.47 15.00 31.05
CA SER A 131 15.25 16.08 30.45
C SER A 131 14.97 16.16 28.95
N SER A 132 14.33 17.25 28.54
CA SER A 132 14.41 17.77 27.18
C SER A 132 15.87 17.83 26.73
N ASN A 133 16.15 17.37 25.52
CA ASN A 133 17.08 18.01 24.59
C ASN A 133 16.71 17.58 23.17
N SER A 134 16.22 18.56 22.41
CA SER A 134 16.27 18.55 20.95
C SER A 134 17.73 18.58 20.53
N ASP A 135 18.17 17.61 19.73
CA ASP A 135 19.29 17.82 18.80
C ASP A 135 19.08 16.95 17.56
N CYS A 136 18.94 17.67 16.45
CA CYS A 136 18.90 17.16 15.10
C CYS A 136 20.33 17.11 14.57
N ASP A 137 20.83 15.92 14.25
CA ASP A 137 22.04 15.79 13.43
C ASP A 137 21.75 14.96 12.17
N SER A 138 21.84 15.67 11.05
CA SER A 138 21.97 15.09 9.72
C SER A 138 23.43 14.75 9.50
N ASP A 139 23.75 13.48 9.29
CA ASP A 139 25.01 13.09 8.65
C ASP A 139 24.72 12.20 7.44
N CYS A 140 24.72 12.87 6.28
CA CYS A 140 24.76 12.26 4.96
C CYS A 140 26.21 12.14 4.52
N GLU A 141 26.92 11.11 5.00
CA GLU A 141 28.26 10.81 4.52
C GLU A 141 28.24 9.91 3.28
N ARG A 142 29.15 10.25 2.38
CA ARG A 142 29.11 10.03 0.93
C ARG A 142 30.05 8.89 0.59
N CYS A 143 29.55 7.74 0.16
CA CYS A 143 30.42 6.68 -0.37
C CYS A 143 30.89 7.05 -1.80
N VAL A 144 32.11 7.61 -1.89
CA VAL A 144 32.91 7.66 -3.13
C VAL A 144 34.12 6.74 -2.96
N GLY A 145 34.28 5.84 -3.92
CA GLY A 145 35.48 5.01 -4.12
C GLY A 145 35.10 3.80 -4.98
N GLY A 146 35.38 3.71 -6.28
CA GLY A 146 36.40 4.39 -7.07
C GLY A 146 37.49 3.41 -7.49
N GLY A 147 37.16 2.48 -8.39
CA GLY A 147 38.03 2.02 -9.47
C GLY A 147 39.18 1.03 -9.21
N GLY A 148 39.17 -0.07 -9.99
CA GLY A 148 40.27 -0.25 -10.95
C GLY A 148 41.27 -1.40 -10.75
N ARG A 149 41.14 -2.39 -11.65
CA ARG A 149 42.20 -3.05 -12.45
C ARG A 149 43.21 -4.03 -11.81
N ARG A 150 43.18 -5.23 -12.42
CA ARG A 150 44.29 -6.05 -12.97
C ARG A 150 45.40 -6.53 -12.02
N GLN A 151 45.47 -7.84 -11.82
CA GLN A 151 46.24 -8.78 -12.66
C GLN A 151 45.66 -10.18 -12.51
#